data_AF-A0A7S4RVR9-F1
#
_entry.id   AF-A0A7S4RVR9-F1
#
_cell.length_a   1.000
_cell.length_b   1.000
_cell.length_c   1.000
_cell.angle_alpha   90.00
_cell.angle_beta   90.00
_cell.angle_gamma   90.00
#
_symmetry.space_group_name_H-M   'P 1'
#
loop_
_entity.id
_entity.type
_entity.pdbx_description
1 polymer ?
#
loop_
_entity_poly.entity_id
_entity_poly.type
_entity_poly.pdbx_seq_one_letter_code
_entity_poly.pdbx_strand_id
1 'polypeptide(L)'
;VDASTSKTNGSISNIDTTSPIIPHFAVCPLTWGNNDDDDETFSAMKQKNSNQKNDNDNILQLMPSSYDTVFATDVLYDLSSLSPLFTTASKMVKDGGYFVLSHVPRASVQDYHDDDGKTIIGTANVLEHLICNEAIKHGFTCGSSNHSEDQIDLERLGKEEEGMDAKRRKQVIFIRPNDIKLLWEGNTTTIASDELTYDEMDETGVSIMIFQKDDCNTTTTGC
;
A
#
# COMPACT_ATOMS: atom_id res chain seq x y z
N VAL A 1 65.61 5.99 -43.18
CA VAL A 1 65.08 7.23 -42.59
C VAL A 1 63.91 6.80 -41.73
N ASP A 2 64.14 6.78 -40.42
CA ASP A 2 63.33 6.08 -39.43
C ASP A 2 61.99 6.77 -39.17
N ALA A 3 60.90 5.99 -39.14
CA ALA A 3 59.59 6.44 -38.69
C ALA A 3 59.25 5.74 -37.36
N SER A 4 59.58 6.41 -36.26
CA SER A 4 59.18 6.03 -34.90
C SER A 4 57.70 6.36 -34.69
N THR A 5 56.89 5.37 -34.34
CA THR A 5 55.51 5.56 -33.88
C THR A 5 55.43 5.26 -32.39
N SER A 6 55.42 6.32 -31.56
CA SER A 6 55.08 6.23 -30.15
C SER A 6 53.56 6.16 -30.01
N LYS A 7 53.02 5.06 -29.49
CA LYS A 7 51.64 5.00 -29.00
C LYS A 7 51.65 5.20 -27.49
N THR A 8 50.97 6.26 -27.07
CA THR A 8 50.78 6.70 -25.70
C THR A 8 49.79 5.78 -24.97
N ASN A 9 50.20 5.28 -23.81
CA ASN A 9 49.32 4.61 -22.86
C ASN A 9 48.43 5.66 -22.18
N GLY A 10 47.15 5.69 -22.55
CA GLY A 10 46.13 6.45 -21.82
C GLY A 10 45.72 5.70 -20.56
N SER A 11 46.14 6.19 -19.39
CA SER A 11 45.60 5.76 -18.10
C SER A 11 44.10 6.04 -18.04
N ILE A 12 43.31 4.98 -17.94
CA ILE A 12 41.88 5.05 -17.67
C ILE A 12 41.72 5.50 -16.22
N SER A 13 41.13 6.67 -16.04
CA SER A 13 40.89 7.30 -14.74
C SER A 13 39.92 6.51 -13.88
N ASN A 14 40.17 6.59 -12.58
CA ASN A 14 39.45 6.01 -11.45
C ASN A 14 37.93 5.94 -11.66
N ILE A 15 37.39 4.72 -11.59
CA ILE A 15 35.96 4.49 -11.44
C ILE A 15 35.61 4.91 -10.01
N ASP A 16 34.89 6.03 -9.91
CA ASP A 16 34.38 6.56 -8.65
C ASP A 16 33.35 5.57 -8.08
N THR A 17 33.81 4.71 -7.18
CA THR A 17 33.02 3.68 -6.51
C THR A 17 32.29 4.32 -5.33
N THR A 18 31.40 5.25 -5.64
CA THR A 18 30.39 5.66 -4.66
C THR A 18 29.50 4.44 -4.43
N SER A 19 29.68 3.84 -3.25
CA SER A 19 28.89 2.67 -2.86
C SER A 19 27.42 3.08 -2.89
N PRO A 20 26.52 2.23 -3.45
CA PRO A 20 25.10 2.55 -3.45
C PRO A 20 24.66 2.80 -2.01
N ILE A 21 24.06 3.97 -1.77
CA ILE A 21 23.47 4.28 -0.47
C ILE A 21 22.31 3.30 -0.30
N ILE A 22 22.51 2.27 0.53
CA ILE A 22 21.44 1.35 0.90
C ILE A 22 20.51 2.13 1.82
N PRO A 23 19.24 2.36 1.44
CA PRO A 23 18.29 3.02 2.31
C PRO A 23 18.16 2.23 3.63
N HIS A 24 18.33 2.93 4.75
CA HIS A 24 18.09 2.37 6.07
C HIS A 24 16.58 2.32 6.30
N PHE A 25 15.99 1.12 6.23
CA PHE A 25 14.59 0.92 6.60
C PHE A 25 14.50 0.59 8.09
N ALA A 26 13.82 1.43 8.86
CA ALA A 26 13.42 1.08 10.21
C ALA A 26 12.08 0.34 10.14
N VAL A 27 12.08 -0.96 10.45
CA VAL A 27 10.85 -1.74 10.59
C VAL A 27 10.45 -1.68 12.06
N CYS A 28 9.41 -0.92 12.38
CA CYS A 28 8.76 -0.98 13.70
C CYS A 28 7.57 -1.93 13.60
N PRO A 29 7.66 -3.15 14.17
CA PRO A 29 6.51 -4.04 14.22
C PRO A 29 5.41 -3.36 15.05
N LEU A 30 4.26 -3.12 14.43
CA LEU A 30 3.06 -2.69 15.11
C LEU A 30 2.42 -3.94 15.74
N THR A 31 2.55 -4.09 17.06
CA THR A 31 1.79 -5.09 17.79
C THR A 31 0.38 -4.55 17.98
N TRP A 32 -0.57 -5.07 17.21
CA TRP A 32 -1.98 -4.91 17.52
C TRP A 32 -2.20 -5.70 18.81
N GLY A 33 -2.55 -5.02 19.90
CA GLY A 33 -2.70 -5.65 21.21
C GLY A 33 -3.59 -6.90 21.09
N ASN A 34 -3.15 -8.01 21.71
CA ASN A 34 -3.95 -9.23 21.77
C ASN A 34 -5.30 -8.87 22.40
N ASN A 35 -6.37 -8.89 21.59
CA ASN A 35 -7.74 -8.68 22.03
C ASN A 35 -8.31 -9.97 22.65
N ASP A 36 -7.61 -10.54 23.64
CA ASP A 36 -8.12 -11.71 24.37
C ASP A 36 -9.08 -11.32 25.51
N ASP A 37 -9.32 -10.02 25.75
CA ASP A 37 -10.24 -9.55 26.80
C ASP A 37 -11.25 -8.51 26.24
N ASP A 38 -12.50 -8.95 26.11
CA ASP A 38 -13.77 -8.23 26.32
C ASP A 38 -14.01 -6.85 25.63
N ASP A 39 -14.71 -6.87 24.49
CA ASP A 39 -15.74 -5.96 23.91
C ASP A 39 -15.88 -4.44 24.25
N GLU A 40 -14.96 -3.75 24.95
CA GLU A 40 -15.13 -2.31 25.30
C GLU A 40 -14.05 -1.34 24.75
N THR A 41 -13.11 -1.81 23.93
CA THR A 41 -11.80 -1.13 23.80
C THR A 41 -11.68 0.02 22.80
N PHE A 42 -12.71 0.38 22.02
CA PHE A 42 -12.63 1.58 21.15
C PHE A 42 -13.32 2.84 21.69
N SER A 43 -14.15 2.72 22.74
CA SER A 43 -14.77 3.88 23.40
C SER A 43 -14.00 4.38 24.63
N ALA A 44 -13.10 3.56 25.18
CA ALA A 44 -12.36 3.88 26.42
C ALA A 44 -11.10 4.74 26.21
N MET A 45 -10.63 4.94 24.97
CA MET A 45 -9.41 5.73 24.71
C MET A 45 -9.55 7.23 25.00
N LYS A 46 -10.73 7.68 25.45
CA LYS A 46 -10.99 9.11 25.71
C LYS A 46 -11.03 9.50 27.19
N GLN A 47 -11.13 8.58 28.16
CA GLN A 47 -11.36 9.01 29.55
C GLN A 47 -11.15 7.88 30.59
N LYS A 48 -9.90 7.63 31.03
CA LYS A 48 -9.50 7.19 32.40
C LYS A 48 -8.11 6.53 32.37
N ASN A 49 -7.11 7.16 33.00
CA ASN A 49 -6.47 6.64 34.22
C ASN A 49 -5.22 7.42 34.61
N SER A 50 -5.39 8.23 35.66
CA SER A 50 -4.35 8.60 36.60
C SER A 50 -4.07 7.44 37.56
N ASN A 51 -2.80 7.08 37.76
CA ASN A 51 -2.24 6.31 38.89
C ASN A 51 -1.91 4.81 38.73
N GLN A 52 -1.46 4.35 37.58
CA GLN A 52 -0.67 3.11 37.52
C GLN A 52 0.63 3.33 36.76
N LYS A 53 1.71 3.52 37.53
CA LYS A 53 3.07 3.77 37.05
C LYS A 53 3.77 2.42 36.88
N ASN A 54 3.59 1.78 35.73
CA ASN A 54 4.38 0.62 35.31
C ASN A 54 5.37 1.09 34.24
N ASP A 55 6.65 1.06 34.58
CA ASP A 55 7.78 1.58 33.80
C ASP A 55 8.17 0.69 32.59
N ASN A 56 7.21 0.10 31.86
CA ASN A 56 7.49 -0.67 30.63
C ASN A 56 6.66 -0.21 29.41
N ASP A 57 6.09 0.99 29.47
CA ASP A 57 5.48 1.65 28.32
C ASP A 57 6.56 2.22 27.37
N ASN A 58 7.40 1.34 26.80
CA ASN A 58 7.89 1.58 25.44
C ASN A 58 6.74 1.31 24.45
N ILE A 59 5.57 1.91 24.72
CA ILE A 59 4.55 2.13 23.71
C ILE A 59 5.29 2.93 22.65
N LEU A 60 5.64 2.26 21.55
CA LEU A 60 6.30 2.84 20.40
C LEU A 60 5.57 4.14 20.12
N GLN A 61 6.20 5.26 20.48
CA GLN A 61 5.59 6.56 20.36
C GLN A 61 5.41 6.76 18.85
N LEU A 62 4.21 6.47 18.37
CA LEU A 62 3.81 6.61 16.98
C LEU A 62 3.96 8.10 16.67
N MET A 63 5.07 8.43 16.00
CA MET A 63 5.39 9.80 15.64
C MET A 63 4.50 10.17 14.45
N PRO A 64 3.58 11.14 14.60
CA PRO A 64 2.70 11.53 13.51
C PRO A 64 3.51 12.11 12.35
N SER A 65 3.17 11.73 11.12
CA SER A 65 3.72 12.25 9.87
C SER A 65 5.26 12.15 9.77
N SER A 66 5.88 11.16 10.41
CA SER A 66 7.34 10.99 10.39
C SER A 66 7.84 9.93 9.43
N TYR A 67 6.97 9.11 8.86
CA TYR A 67 7.36 7.95 8.07
C TYR A 67 7.22 8.23 6.57
N ASP A 68 8.29 8.02 5.82
CA ASP A 68 8.26 8.07 4.35
C ASP A 68 7.35 7.01 3.75
N THR A 69 7.42 5.79 4.30
CA THR A 69 6.65 4.64 3.86
C THR A 69 6.18 3.84 5.07
N VAL A 70 4.92 3.41 5.05
CA VAL A 70 4.36 2.46 6.03
C VAL A 70 3.92 1.21 5.30
N PHE A 71 4.32 0.04 5.79
CA PHE A 71 3.92 -1.26 5.27
C PHE A 71 2.91 -1.91 6.21
N ALA A 72 1.86 -2.48 5.62
CA ALA A 72 0.90 -3.31 6.32
C ALA A 72 0.76 -4.63 5.56
N THR A 73 0.99 -5.74 6.25
CA THR A 73 0.96 -7.09 5.68
C THR A 73 0.05 -7.97 6.52
N ASP A 74 -0.90 -8.66 5.90
CA ASP A 74 -1.84 -9.57 6.60
C ASP A 74 -2.58 -8.90 7.77
N VAL A 75 -3.06 -7.66 7.58
CA VAL A 75 -3.77 -6.88 8.62
C VAL A 75 -5.30 -6.83 8.41
N LEU A 76 -5.78 -7.20 7.21
CA LEU A 76 -7.17 -7.02 6.80
C LEU A 76 -7.94 -8.34 6.90
N TYR A 77 -8.33 -8.71 8.11
CA TYR A 77 -9.15 -9.90 8.38
C TYR A 77 -10.66 -9.61 8.31
N ASP A 78 -11.06 -8.38 8.60
CA ASP A 78 -12.45 -7.91 8.59
C ASP A 78 -12.54 -6.55 7.87
N LEU A 79 -13.60 -6.34 7.09
CA LEU A 79 -13.88 -5.06 6.44
C LEU A 79 -14.04 -3.92 7.45
N SER A 80 -14.48 -4.23 8.68
CA SER A 80 -14.59 -3.22 9.74
C SER A 80 -13.24 -2.60 10.14
N SER A 81 -12.12 -3.31 9.92
CA SER A 81 -10.77 -2.81 10.26
C SER A 81 -10.19 -1.88 9.20
N LEU A 82 -10.82 -1.76 8.04
CA LEU A 82 -10.34 -0.93 6.92
C LEU A 82 -10.24 0.55 7.32
N SER A 83 -11.28 1.10 7.96
CA SER A 83 -11.28 2.51 8.36
C SER A 83 -10.26 2.83 9.46
N PRO A 84 -10.16 2.05 10.57
CA PRO A 84 -9.08 2.20 11.54
C PRO A 84 -7.67 2.07 10.94
N LEU A 85 -7.47 1.14 10.00
CA LEU A 85 -6.20 0.94 9.31
C LEU A 85 -5.78 2.20 8.55
N PHE A 86 -6.64 2.74 7.68
CA PHE A 86 -6.33 3.96 6.93
C PHE A 86 -6.25 5.21 7.79
N THR A 87 -7.05 5.28 8.88
CA THR A 87 -6.92 6.36 9.88
C THR A 87 -5.54 6.36 10.53
N THR A 88 -4.98 5.17 10.79
CA THR A 88 -3.67 5.02 11.41
C THR A 88 -2.57 5.32 10.41
N ALA A 89 -2.66 4.73 9.21
CA ALA A 89 -1.70 4.95 8.14
C ALA A 89 -1.60 6.44 7.76
N SER A 90 -2.72 7.14 7.59
CA SER A 90 -2.74 8.57 7.22
C SER A 90 -2.07 9.47 8.26
N LYS A 91 -2.14 9.11 9.55
CA LYS A 91 -1.47 9.82 10.64
C LYS A 91 0.02 9.52 10.72
N MET A 92 0.47 8.34 10.32
CA MET A 92 1.88 7.95 10.37
C MET A 92 2.66 8.44 9.14
N VAL A 93 2.06 8.26 7.96
CA VAL A 93 2.69 8.58 6.68
C VAL A 93 2.80 10.09 6.55
N LYS A 94 4.01 10.56 6.27
CA LYS A 94 4.25 11.97 5.94
C LYS A 94 3.57 12.32 4.61
N ASP A 95 3.33 13.60 4.41
CA ASP A 95 2.78 14.09 3.15
C ASP A 95 3.69 13.76 1.96
N GLY A 96 3.09 13.31 0.87
CA GLY A 96 3.79 12.78 -0.30
C GLY A 96 4.44 11.40 -0.10
N GLY A 97 4.38 10.85 1.12
CA GLY A 97 4.83 9.50 1.47
C GLY A 97 3.89 8.40 0.98
N TYR A 98 4.25 7.15 1.27
CA TYR A 98 3.58 5.96 0.74
C TYR A 98 3.00 5.07 1.84
N PHE A 99 1.84 4.49 1.56
CA PHE A 99 1.28 3.39 2.32
C PHE A 99 1.22 2.16 1.41
N VAL A 100 1.84 1.07 1.83
CA VAL A 100 1.89 -0.19 1.08
C VAL A 100 1.10 -1.23 1.84
N LEU A 101 0.02 -1.70 1.22
CA LEU A 101 -0.82 -2.76 1.77
C LEU A 101 -0.60 -4.03 0.97
N SER A 102 0.01 -5.05 1.58
CA SER A 102 0.04 -6.41 1.04
C SER A 102 -1.07 -7.19 1.70
N HIS A 103 -2.03 -7.66 0.91
CA HIS A 103 -3.18 -8.38 1.43
C HIS A 103 -3.40 -9.69 0.68
N VAL A 104 -3.83 -10.69 1.44
CA VAL A 104 -4.45 -11.90 0.94
C VAL A 104 -5.94 -11.74 1.24
N PRO A 105 -6.85 -11.81 0.25
CA PRO A 105 -8.28 -11.73 0.49
C PRO A 105 -8.76 -12.84 1.43
N ARG A 106 -8.76 -12.58 2.74
CA ARG A 106 -9.28 -13.48 3.78
C ARG A 106 -10.61 -13.00 4.35
N ALA A 107 -10.83 -11.69 4.30
CA ALA A 107 -12.12 -11.10 4.61
C ALA A 107 -13.13 -11.67 3.62
N SER A 108 -14.05 -12.50 4.10
CA SER A 108 -15.22 -12.87 3.31
C SER A 108 -16.00 -11.58 3.08
N VAL A 109 -15.94 -11.04 1.87
CA VAL A 109 -16.92 -10.04 1.46
C VAL A 109 -18.24 -10.79 1.51
N GLN A 110 -19.05 -10.50 2.54
CA GLN A 110 -20.39 -11.07 2.63
C GLN A 110 -21.07 -10.81 1.30
N ASP A 111 -21.75 -11.85 0.80
CA ASP A 111 -22.50 -11.83 -0.43
C ASP A 111 -23.22 -10.48 -0.58
N TYR A 112 -22.71 -9.65 -1.49
CA TYR A 112 -23.27 -8.33 -1.71
C TYR A 112 -24.41 -8.52 -2.69
N HIS A 113 -25.63 -8.15 -2.29
CA HIS A 113 -26.74 -8.10 -3.21
C HIS A 113 -26.71 -6.76 -3.93
N ASP A 114 -26.68 -6.78 -5.26
CA ASP A 114 -26.91 -5.56 -6.04
C ASP A 114 -28.35 -5.04 -5.83
N ASP A 115 -28.65 -3.85 -6.35
CA ASP A 115 -30.00 -3.26 -6.28
C ASP A 115 -31.07 -4.16 -6.95
N ASP A 116 -30.65 -5.08 -7.81
CA ASP A 116 -31.50 -6.08 -8.48
C ASP A 116 -31.63 -7.39 -7.68
N GLY A 117 -31.01 -7.47 -6.50
CA GLY A 117 -31.03 -8.63 -5.60
C GLY A 117 -30.10 -9.78 -6.01
N LYS A 118 -29.28 -9.63 -7.06
CA LYS A 118 -28.30 -10.65 -7.45
C LYS A 118 -27.14 -10.67 -6.46
N THR A 119 -26.84 -11.88 -6.00
CA THR A 119 -25.63 -12.18 -5.24
C THR A 119 -24.41 -11.93 -6.13
N ILE A 120 -23.71 -10.83 -5.90
CA ILE A 120 -22.36 -10.63 -6.40
C ILE A 120 -21.46 -11.44 -5.45
N ILE A 121 -20.98 -12.58 -5.94
CA ILE A 121 -19.91 -13.33 -5.26
C ILE A 121 -18.76 -12.35 -5.06
N GLY A 122 -18.37 -12.12 -3.81
CA GLY A 122 -17.32 -11.18 -3.47
C GLY A 122 -16.02 -11.52 -4.19
N THR A 123 -15.77 -10.85 -5.31
CA THR A 123 -14.51 -11.01 -6.04
C THR A 123 -13.44 -10.16 -5.38
N ALA A 124 -12.17 -10.53 -5.56
CA ALA A 124 -11.03 -9.73 -5.10
C ALA A 124 -11.14 -8.26 -5.60
N ASN A 125 -11.68 -8.06 -6.80
CA ASN A 125 -11.91 -6.75 -7.39
C ASN A 125 -12.87 -5.87 -6.56
N VAL A 126 -13.94 -6.45 -5.99
CA VAL A 126 -14.88 -5.71 -5.13
C VAL A 126 -14.19 -5.27 -3.84
N LEU A 127 -13.42 -6.17 -3.21
CA LEU A 127 -12.64 -5.84 -2.02
C LEU A 127 -11.65 -4.72 -2.30
N GLU A 128 -10.91 -4.80 -3.40
CA GLU A 128 -9.94 -3.78 -3.80
C GLU A 128 -10.58 -2.42 -4.07
N HIS A 129 -11.76 -2.40 -4.69
CA HIS A 129 -12.52 -1.17 -4.87
C HIS A 129 -12.93 -0.56 -3.53
N LEU A 130 -13.36 -1.38 -2.56
CA LEU A 130 -13.65 -0.91 -1.20
C LEU A 130 -12.41 -0.35 -0.50
N ILE A 131 -11.26 -1.05 -0.62
CA ILE A 131 -9.97 -0.59 -0.09
C ILE A 131 -9.60 0.77 -0.69
N CYS A 132 -9.70 0.93 -2.02
CA CYS A 132 -9.40 2.19 -2.70
C CYS A 132 -10.33 3.33 -2.28
N ASN A 133 -11.63 3.06 -2.19
CA ASN A 133 -12.61 4.04 -1.74
C ASN A 133 -12.32 4.51 -0.31
N GLU A 134 -11.98 3.59 0.59
CA GLU A 134 -11.62 3.96 1.95
C GLU A 134 -10.29 4.75 1.97
N ALA A 135 -9.28 4.33 1.21
CA ALA A 135 -8.01 5.06 1.09
C ALA A 135 -8.22 6.54 0.71
N ILE A 136 -9.08 6.81 -0.29
CA ILE A 136 -9.41 8.16 -0.75
C ILE A 136 -9.97 9.02 0.39
N LYS A 137 -10.87 8.47 1.23
CA LYS A 137 -11.44 9.21 2.37
C LYS A 137 -10.38 9.66 3.38
N HIS A 138 -9.23 9.00 3.43
CA HIS A 138 -8.13 9.29 4.34
C HIS A 138 -6.96 10.05 3.68
N GLY A 139 -7.20 10.68 2.52
CA GLY A 139 -6.21 11.53 1.85
C GLY A 139 -5.11 10.74 1.14
N PHE A 140 -5.40 9.51 0.73
CA PHE A 140 -4.55 8.75 -0.17
C PHE A 140 -5.08 8.83 -1.60
N THR A 141 -4.17 8.97 -2.54
CA THR A 141 -4.50 8.89 -3.96
C THR A 141 -4.71 7.45 -4.36
N CYS A 142 -5.91 7.16 -4.91
CA CYS A 142 -6.14 5.95 -5.68
C CYS A 142 -6.27 6.27 -7.17
N GLY A 143 -5.39 5.70 -7.98
CA GLY A 143 -5.53 5.69 -9.44
C GLY A 143 -6.67 4.81 -9.91
N SER A 144 -7.33 5.24 -10.98
CA SER A 144 -8.12 4.33 -11.80
C SER A 144 -7.17 3.33 -12.45
N SER A 145 -7.35 2.03 -12.19
CA SER A 145 -6.70 1.02 -13.02
C SER A 145 -7.31 1.15 -14.42
N ASN A 146 -6.47 1.27 -15.45
CA ASN A 146 -6.95 1.32 -16.83
C ASN A 146 -7.29 -0.09 -17.36
N HIS A 147 -7.69 -1.03 -16.49
CA HIS A 147 -8.16 -2.34 -16.91
C HIS A 147 -9.58 -2.18 -17.47
N SER A 148 -9.62 -1.71 -18.70
CA SER A 148 -10.77 -1.72 -19.59
C SER A 148 -11.16 -3.17 -19.87
N GLU A 149 -12.32 -3.60 -19.39
CA GLU A 149 -13.47 -4.06 -20.21
C GLU A 149 -14.50 -4.87 -19.41
N ASP A 150 -14.17 -5.35 -18.20
CA ASP A 150 -15.16 -5.91 -17.26
C ASP A 150 -15.57 -4.86 -16.21
N GLN A 151 -16.01 -3.69 -16.69
CA GLN A 151 -16.75 -2.74 -15.86
C GLN A 151 -18.04 -3.43 -15.40
N ILE A 152 -17.98 -4.09 -14.25
CA ILE A 152 -19.15 -4.17 -13.39
C ILE A 152 -19.59 -2.72 -13.21
N ASP A 153 -20.88 -2.47 -13.40
CA ASP A 153 -21.59 -1.17 -13.40
C ASP A 153 -21.52 -0.45 -12.02
N LEU A 154 -20.36 -0.45 -11.36
CA LEU A 154 -20.08 0.23 -10.09
C LEU A 154 -20.08 1.76 -10.23
N GLU A 155 -20.00 2.29 -11.46
CA GLU A 155 -20.23 3.70 -11.75
C GLU A 155 -21.63 4.18 -11.30
N ARG A 156 -22.56 3.25 -11.04
CA ARG A 156 -23.89 3.56 -10.52
C ARG A 156 -23.90 3.96 -9.03
N LEU A 157 -22.82 3.72 -8.28
CA LEU A 157 -22.68 4.11 -6.87
C LEU A 157 -21.91 5.42 -6.63
N GLY A 158 -21.36 6.05 -7.68
CA GLY A 158 -20.52 7.24 -7.55
C GLY A 158 -20.70 8.23 -8.69
N LYS A 159 -21.90 8.81 -8.81
CA LYS A 159 -22.17 9.83 -9.84
C LYS A 159 -21.71 11.22 -9.40
N GLU A 160 -21.04 11.87 -10.35
CA GLU A 160 -20.86 13.31 -10.55
C GLU A 160 -19.80 14.03 -9.71
N GLU A 161 -18.56 14.11 -10.24
CA GLU A 161 -17.78 15.36 -10.27
C GLU A 161 -16.81 15.36 -11.48
N GLU A 162 -17.26 15.87 -12.62
CA GLU A 162 -16.39 16.19 -13.77
C GLU A 162 -15.82 17.62 -13.63
N GLY A 163 -14.64 17.72 -13.03
CA GLY A 163 -13.85 18.94 -12.91
C GLY A 163 -12.54 18.85 -13.70
N MET A 164 -12.38 19.77 -14.66
CA MET A 164 -11.35 19.81 -15.70
C MET A 164 -9.99 20.30 -15.17
N ASP A 165 -9.28 19.48 -14.38
CA ASP A 165 -7.84 19.71 -14.07
C ASP A 165 -7.05 18.40 -13.86
N ALA A 166 -7.27 17.44 -14.78
CA ALA A 166 -6.82 16.05 -14.69
C ALA A 166 -5.31 15.81 -14.97
N LYS A 167 -4.43 16.79 -14.77
CA LYS A 167 -3.00 16.63 -15.09
C LYS A 167 -2.23 16.08 -13.88
N ARG A 168 -2.05 14.76 -13.89
CA ARG A 168 -1.34 13.90 -12.92
C ARG A 168 -2.21 13.36 -11.79
N ARG A 169 -3.30 12.66 -12.14
CA ARG A 169 -3.87 11.66 -11.23
C ARG A 169 -2.79 10.59 -11.00
N LYS A 170 -2.20 10.61 -9.80
CA LYS A 170 -1.24 9.60 -9.33
C LYS A 170 -1.97 8.25 -9.33
N GLN A 171 -1.42 7.26 -10.05
CA GLN A 171 -2.07 5.96 -10.18
C GLN A 171 -1.77 5.08 -8.95
N VAL A 172 -2.75 4.30 -8.45
CA VAL A 172 -2.42 3.19 -7.55
C VAL A 172 -1.62 2.21 -8.36
N ILE A 173 -0.53 1.74 -7.76
CA ILE A 173 0.22 0.64 -8.31
C ILE A 173 -0.32 -0.62 -7.64
N PHE A 174 -1.01 -1.42 -8.43
CA PHE A 174 -1.32 -2.80 -8.08
C PHE A 174 -0.15 -3.64 -8.57
N ILE A 175 0.39 -4.46 -7.68
CA ILE A 175 1.38 -5.47 -8.05
C ILE A 175 0.74 -6.82 -7.73
N ARG A 176 0.46 -7.58 -8.78
CA ARG A 176 -0.01 -8.95 -8.72
C ARG A 176 1.16 -9.93 -8.66
N PRO A 177 0.96 -11.16 -8.17
CA PRO A 177 1.97 -12.21 -8.25
C PRO A 177 2.54 -12.38 -9.67
N ASN A 178 1.69 -12.35 -10.69
CA ASN A 178 2.13 -12.50 -12.08
C ASN A 178 2.93 -11.31 -12.64
N ASP A 179 2.78 -10.10 -12.08
CA ASP A 179 3.63 -8.95 -12.45
C ASP A 179 5.07 -9.14 -11.95
N ILE A 180 5.19 -9.74 -10.77
CA ILE A 180 6.48 -10.00 -10.11
C ILE A 180 7.26 -11.08 -10.87
N LYS A 181 6.56 -12.07 -11.43
CA LYS A 181 7.15 -13.11 -12.29
C LYS A 181 7.92 -12.51 -13.48
N LEU A 182 7.43 -11.41 -14.05
CA LEU A 182 8.10 -10.71 -15.16
C LEU A 182 9.39 -10.01 -14.71
N LEU A 183 9.41 -9.48 -13.48
CA LEU A 183 10.55 -8.74 -12.94
C LEU A 183 11.72 -9.65 -12.56
N TRP A 184 11.47 -10.92 -12.26
CA TRP A 184 12.51 -11.79 -11.72
C TRP A 184 13.44 -12.42 -12.77
N GLU A 185 13.17 -12.27 -14.08
CA GLU A 185 13.98 -12.59 -15.29
C GLU A 185 14.80 -13.91 -15.34
N GLY A 186 14.85 -14.70 -14.27
CA GLY A 186 15.37 -16.05 -14.23
C GLY A 186 14.21 -17.02 -14.35
N ASN A 187 14.36 -18.07 -15.15
CA ASN A 187 13.40 -19.15 -15.36
C ASN A 187 12.98 -19.95 -14.11
N THR A 188 13.15 -19.40 -12.90
CA THR A 188 12.63 -19.96 -11.65
C THR A 188 11.13 -19.73 -11.61
N THR A 189 10.37 -20.76 -12.00
CA THR A 189 8.92 -20.84 -11.88
C THR A 189 8.45 -20.99 -10.45
N THR A 190 9.36 -21.27 -9.51
CA THR A 190 9.07 -21.49 -8.10
C THR A 190 9.51 -20.31 -7.26
N ILE A 191 8.60 -19.82 -6.41
CA ILE A 191 8.92 -18.96 -5.28
C ILE A 191 9.75 -19.79 -4.28
N ALA A 192 10.47 -19.16 -3.36
CA ALA A 192 11.27 -19.84 -2.33
C ALA A 192 10.49 -20.80 -1.40
N SER A 193 9.16 -20.95 -1.60
CA SER A 193 8.31 -21.94 -0.98
C SER A 193 7.80 -22.90 -2.06
N ASP A 194 8.02 -24.21 -1.87
CA ASP A 194 7.58 -25.27 -2.80
C ASP A 194 6.04 -25.45 -2.85
N GLU A 195 5.27 -24.62 -2.14
CA GLU A 195 3.86 -24.87 -1.84
C GLU A 195 2.86 -24.13 -2.76
N LEU A 196 3.24 -22.99 -3.38
CA LEU A 196 2.32 -22.18 -4.20
C LEU A 196 2.99 -21.59 -5.44
N THR A 197 2.31 -21.72 -6.58
CA THR A 197 2.67 -21.08 -7.84
C THR A 197 2.14 -19.64 -7.92
N TYR A 198 2.73 -18.82 -8.81
CA TYR A 198 2.23 -17.46 -9.05
C TYR A 198 0.78 -17.42 -9.53
N ASP A 199 0.36 -18.39 -10.34
CA ASP A 199 -1.01 -18.47 -10.85
C ASP A 199 -2.00 -18.80 -9.73
N GLU A 200 -1.67 -19.72 -8.82
CA GLU A 200 -2.51 -20.02 -7.62
C GLU A 200 -2.62 -18.80 -6.68
N MET A 201 -1.53 -18.03 -6.52
CA MET A 201 -1.56 -16.79 -5.74
C MET A 201 -2.41 -15.71 -6.42
N ASP A 202 -2.41 -15.65 -7.74
CA ASP A 202 -3.21 -14.69 -8.51
C ASP A 202 -4.71 -15.05 -8.48
N GLU A 203 -5.03 -16.34 -8.60
CA GLU A 203 -6.39 -16.89 -8.47
C GLU A 203 -7.00 -16.63 -7.08
N THR A 204 -6.17 -16.63 -6.03
CA THR A 204 -6.61 -16.26 -4.67
C THR A 204 -6.77 -14.75 -4.48
N GLY A 205 -6.45 -13.93 -5.48
CA GLY A 205 -6.63 -12.49 -5.48
C GLY A 205 -5.59 -11.73 -4.67
N VAL A 206 -4.43 -12.34 -4.38
CA VAL A 206 -3.35 -11.67 -3.66
C VAL A 206 -2.91 -10.42 -4.42
N SER A 207 -2.72 -9.32 -3.69
CA SER A 207 -2.17 -8.10 -4.27
C SER A 207 -1.37 -7.27 -3.27
N ILE A 208 -0.43 -6.51 -3.83
CA ILE A 208 0.23 -5.41 -3.14
C ILE A 208 -0.32 -4.11 -3.74
N MET A 209 -0.89 -3.27 -2.90
CA MET A 209 -1.45 -1.97 -3.27
C MET A 209 -0.55 -0.87 -2.71
N ILE A 210 -0.13 0.06 -3.57
CA ILE A 210 0.71 1.20 -3.18
C ILE A 210 -0.11 2.48 -3.32
N PHE A 211 -0.30 3.15 -2.18
CA PHE A 211 -1.03 4.41 -2.07
C PHE A 211 -0.06 5.55 -1.77
N GLN A 212 -0.23 6.70 -2.43
CA GLN A 212 0.53 7.90 -2.09
C GLN A 212 -0.36 8.89 -1.33
N LYS A 213 0.12 9.38 -0.19
CA LYS A 213 -0.59 10.40 0.61
C LYS A 213 -0.51 11.76 -0.08
N ASP A 214 -1.62 12.48 -0.11
CA ASP A 214 -1.68 13.84 -0.64
C ASP A 214 -0.80 14.81 0.15
N ASP A 215 -0.27 15.81 -0.54
CA ASP A 215 0.50 16.88 0.07
C ASP A 215 -0.48 17.89 0.70
N CYS A 216 -0.44 18.13 2.03
CA CYS A 216 -1.37 19.11 2.64
C CYS A 216 -1.21 20.54 2.11
N ASN A 217 -0.08 20.82 1.45
CA ASN A 217 0.30 22.17 1.00
C ASN A 217 -0.24 22.54 -0.40
N THR A 218 -0.85 21.62 -1.16
CA THR A 218 -1.25 21.87 -2.56
C THR A 218 -2.66 22.43 -2.72
N THR A 219 -3.47 22.52 -1.66
CA THR A 219 -4.89 22.94 -1.72
C THR A 219 -5.14 24.45 -1.67
N THR A 220 -4.12 25.33 -1.70
CA THR A 220 -4.30 26.77 -1.37
C THR A 220 -4.22 27.76 -2.55
N THR A 221 -4.31 27.35 -3.81
CA THR A 221 -4.33 28.32 -4.93
C THR A 221 -5.37 27.96 -5.99
N GLY A 222 -6.65 28.19 -5.67
CA GLY A 222 -7.75 27.99 -6.61
C GLY A 222 -9.14 28.21 -6.01
N CYS A 223 -9.33 29.33 -5.31
CA CYS A 223 -10.66 29.90 -5.03
C CYS A 223 -10.66 31.35 -5.49
#